data_AF-A0A2V2ABW5-F1
#
_entry.id   AF-A0A2V2ABW5-F1
#
_cell.length_a   1.000
_cell.length_b   1.000
_cell.length_c   1.000
_cell.angle_alpha   90.00
_cell.angle_beta   90.00
_cell.angle_gamma   90.00
#
_symmetry.space_group_name_H-M   'P 1'
#
loop_
_entity.id
_entity.type
_entity.pdbx_description
1 polymer ?
#
loop_
_entity_poly.entity_id
_entity_poly.type
_entity_poly.pdbx_seq_one_letter_code
_entity_poly.pdbx_strand_id
1 'polypeptide(L)' 'MKYRAMQALHLRALEPIAETTVDSNSYGFRPELSTADAAAQRFGVL' A
#
# COMPACT_ATOMS: atom_id res chain seq x y z
N MET A 1 -22.99 -8.27 -2.55
CA MET A 1 -22.08 -7.88 -3.66
C MET A 1 -21.98 -6.36 -3.90
N LYS A 2 -23.04 -5.56 -3.66
CA LYS A 2 -23.02 -4.10 -3.85
C LYS A 2 -21.89 -3.36 -3.10
N TYR A 3 -21.66 -3.68 -1.82
CA TYR A 3 -20.71 -2.94 -0.99
C TYR A 3 -19.24 -3.16 -1.39
N ARG A 4 -18.84 -4.41 -1.69
CA ARG A 4 -17.47 -4.72 -2.12
C ARG A 4 -17.14 -4.14 -3.49
N ALA A 5 -18.10 -4.13 -4.42
CA ALA A 5 -17.90 -3.50 -5.73
C ALA A 5 -17.68 -1.99 -5.62
N MET A 6 -18.45 -1.31 -4.77
CA MET A 6 -18.23 0.11 -4.51
C MET A 6 -16.90 0.36 -3.82
N GLN A 7 -16.50 -0.47 -2.84
CA GLN A 7 -15.19 -0.37 -2.20
C GLN A 7 -14.05 -0.51 -3.22
N ALA A 8 -14.13 -1.48 -4.14
CA ALA A 8 -13.13 -1.65 -5.19
C ALA A 8 -13.04 -0.44 -6.14
N LEU A 9 -14.19 0.16 -6.49
CA LEU A 9 -14.22 1.37 -7.30
C LEU A 9 -13.55 2.56 -6.59
N HIS A 10 -13.85 2.77 -5.31
CA HIS A 10 -13.23 3.83 -4.52
C HIS A 10 -11.73 3.59 -4.32
N LEU A 11 -11.33 2.34 -4.04
CA LEU A 11 -9.92 1.97 -3.90
C LEU A 11 -9.15 2.31 -5.17
N ARG A 12 -9.64 1.86 -6.33
CA ARG A 12 -8.98 2.13 -7.63
C ARG A 12 -8.89 3.61 -7.95
N ALA A 13 -9.84 4.42 -7.51
CA ALA A 13 -9.80 5.87 -7.70
C ALA A 13 -8.76 6.56 -6.78
N LEU A 14 -8.55 6.04 -5.58
CA LEU A 14 -7.69 6.66 -4.56
C LEU A 14 -6.25 6.11 -4.55
N GLU A 15 -6.02 4.90 -5.05
CA GLU A 15 -4.71 4.23 -5.12
C GLU A 15 -3.58 5.12 -5.68
N PRO A 16 -3.71 5.79 -6.86
CA PRO A 16 -2.63 6.62 -7.39
C PRO A 16 -2.33 7.87 -6.52
N ILE A 17 -3.34 8.37 -5.80
CA ILE A 17 -3.16 9.50 -4.88
C ILE A 17 -2.45 9.01 -3.61
N ALA A 18 -2.84 7.85 -3.09
CA ALA A 18 -2.20 7.27 -1.91
C ALA A 18 -0.71 7.01 -2.17
N GLU A 19 -0.35 6.43 -3.32
CA GLU A 19 1.05 6.13 -3.67
C GLU A 19 1.94 7.38 -3.83
N THR A 20 1.35 8.53 -4.18
CA THR A 20 2.10 9.79 -4.34
C THR A 20 2.15 10.65 -3.08
N THR A 21 1.32 10.36 -2.08
CA THR A 21 1.18 11.16 -0.84
C THR A 21 1.62 10.44 0.42
N VAL A 22 1.78 9.11 0.38
CA VAL A 22 2.17 8.30 1.53
C VAL A 22 3.61 8.55 1.97
N ASP A 23 3.86 8.38 3.27
CA ASP A 23 5.22 8.39 3.82
C ASP A 23 6.10 7.31 3.17
N SER A 24 7.37 7.65 2.92
CA SER A 24 8.32 6.75 2.25
C SER A 24 8.59 5.47 3.02
N ASN A 25 8.31 5.44 4.34
CA ASN A 25 8.55 4.30 5.21
C ASN A 25 7.28 3.48 5.53
N SER A 26 6.22 3.65 4.74
CA SER A 26 4.97 2.91 4.89
C SER A 26 4.92 1.69 3.97
N TYR A 27 4.63 0.52 4.51
CA TYR A 27 4.63 -0.77 3.76
C TYR A 27 3.31 -1.53 3.84
N GLY A 28 2.39 -1.12 4.71
CA GLY A 28 1.16 -1.86 4.97
C GLY A 28 0.15 -1.71 3.84
N PHE A 29 -0.34 -2.84 3.30
CA PHE A 29 -1.42 -2.89 2.31
C PHE A 29 -1.18 -2.06 1.04
N ARG A 30 0.08 -1.81 0.70
CA ARG A 30 0.48 -1.16 -0.55
C ARG A 30 0.77 -2.22 -1.62
N PRO A 31 0.44 -1.94 -2.89
CA PRO A 31 0.88 -2.79 -3.99
C PRO A 31 2.41 -2.96 -3.95
N GLU A 32 2.89 -4.15 -4.29
CA GLU A 32 4.33 -4.45 -4.47
C GLU A 32 5.21 -4.35 -3.21
N LEU A 33 4.63 -4.01 -2.05
CA LEU A 33 5.33 -3.94 -0.78
C LEU A 33 4.74 -4.91 0.24
N SER A 34 5.60 -5.34 1.16
CA SER A 34 5.28 -6.35 2.16
C SER A 34 5.92 -6.04 3.51
N THR A 35 5.56 -6.85 4.51
CA THR A 35 6.20 -6.81 5.83
C THR A 35 7.66 -7.21 5.79
N ALA A 36 8.09 -7.98 4.79
CA ALA A 36 9.50 -8.36 4.61
C ALA A 36 10.33 -7.14 4.19
N ASP A 37 9.79 -6.26 3.35
CA ASP A 37 10.48 -5.03 2.90
C ASP A 37 10.68 -4.07 4.07
N ALA A 38 9.68 -3.95 4.96
CA ALA A 38 9.81 -3.20 6.20
C ALA A 38 10.91 -3.76 7.11
N ALA A 39 11.03 -5.09 7.20
CA ALA A 39 12.08 -5.74 7.97
C ALA A 39 13.46 -5.54 7.33
N ALA A 40 13.59 -5.73 6.01
CA ALA A 40 14.83 -5.52 5.29
C ALA A 40 15.35 -4.09 5.47
N GLN A 41 14.45 -3.11 5.34
CA GLN A 41 14.80 -1.70 5.52
C GLN A 41 15.17 -1.37 6.98
N ARG A 42 14.50 -1.95 7.98
CA ARG A 42 14.83 -1.72 9.40
C ARG A 42 16.11 -2.42 9.86
N PHE A 43 16.38 -3.62 9.35
CA PHE A 43 17.52 -4.44 9.78
C PHE A 43 18.73 -4.34 8.82
N GLY A 44 18.65 -3.52 7.78
CA GLY A 44 19.76 -3.25 6.86
C GLY A 44 20.21 -4.49 6.09
N VAL A 45 19.28 -5.42 5.81
CA VAL A 45 19.57 -6.60 5.00
C VAL A 45 19.40 -6.21 3.54
N LEU A 46 20.45 -5.64 2.96
CA LEU A 46 20.68 -5.55 1.52
C LEU A 46 21.69 -6.63 1.12
#